data_AF-A0AB73T1N6-F1
#
_entry.id   AF-A0AB73T1N6-F1
#
_cell.length_a   1.000
_cell.length_b   1.000
_cell.length_c   1.000
_cell.angle_alpha   90.00
_cell.angle_beta   90.00
_cell.angle_gamma   90.00
#
_symmetry.space_group_name_H-M   'P 1'
#
loop_
_entity.id
_entity.type
_entity.pdbx_description
1 polymer ?
#
loop_
_entity_poly.entity_id
_entity_poly.type
_entity_poly.pdbx_seq_one_letter_code
_entity_poly.pdbx_strand_id
1 'polypeptide(L)'
;MSDYINTICAICGKGYHICKSCQGTKTFSSWRTVTDTPGHFKIYTLIHAYHYGRLDREEAASQLKECDLSGLTEFVPEIRAIIEEILAAPSNQNNSD
;
A
#
# COMPACT_ATOMS: atom_id res chain seq x y z
N MET A 1 14.06 11.02 23.17
CA MET A 1 14.87 10.68 21.97
C MET A 1 14.01 11.04 20.79
N SER A 2 14.39 12.06 20.02
CA SER A 2 13.62 12.48 18.85
C SER A 2 13.95 11.51 17.72
N ASP A 3 13.13 10.49 17.53
CA ASP A 3 13.30 9.56 16.42
C ASP A 3 13.23 10.35 15.11
N TYR A 4 14.34 10.39 14.36
CA TYR A 4 14.39 11.06 13.07
C TYR A 4 13.64 10.20 12.05
N ILE A 5 12.72 10.83 11.32
CA ILE A 5 12.02 10.18 10.21
C ILE A 5 13.02 9.94 9.10
N ASN A 6 13.21 8.67 8.71
CA ASN A 6 14.09 8.28 7.61
C ASN A 6 13.37 7.47 6.53
N THR A 7 12.07 7.22 6.69
CA THR A 7 11.25 6.49 5.71
C THR A 7 9.82 7.01 5.76
N ILE A 8 9.11 6.89 4.64
CA ILE A 8 7.73 7.33 4.48
C ILE A 8 6.91 6.12 4.03
N CYS A 9 5.72 5.94 4.59
CA CYS A 9 4.86 4.84 4.21
C CYS A 9 4.25 5.09 2.84
N ALA A 10 4.37 4.13 1.93
CA ALA A 10 3.81 4.24 0.58
C ALA A 10 2.27 4.28 0.56
N ILE A 11 1.60 3.85 1.64
CA ILE A 11 0.13 3.79 1.74
C ILE A 11 -0.45 5.04 2.41
N CYS A 12 0.06 5.40 3.59
CA CYS A 12 -0.48 6.51 4.37
C CYS A 12 0.36 7.80 4.31
N GLY A 13 1.53 7.78 3.67
CA GLY A 13 2.41 8.94 3.59
C GLY A 13 2.99 9.38 4.94
N LYS A 14 2.75 8.63 6.04
CA LYS A 14 3.29 8.95 7.35
C LYS A 14 4.78 8.66 7.38
N GLY A 15 5.54 9.62 7.89
CA GLY A 15 6.95 9.46 8.16
C GLY A 15 7.17 8.59 9.39
N TYR A 16 8.03 7.58 9.29
CA TYR A 16 8.40 6.70 10.39
C TYR A 16 9.91 6.48 10.45
N HIS A 17 10.36 5.95 11.59
CA HIS A 17 11.76 5.64 11.84
C HIS A 17 12.01 4.14 11.67
N ILE A 18 12.95 3.79 10.80
CA ILE A 18 13.48 2.43 10.67
C ILE A 18 14.89 2.34 11.21
N CYS A 19 15.20 1.20 11.81
CA CYS A 19 16.52 0.92 12.36
C CYS A 19 17.60 0.86 11.25
N LYS A 20 18.86 1.18 11.57
CA LYS A 20 19.97 1.09 10.58
C LYS A 20 20.13 -0.31 10.00
N SER A 21 19.87 -1.36 10.77
CA SER A 21 19.85 -2.74 10.27
C SER A 21 18.74 -2.94 9.23
N CYS A 22 17.56 -2.40 9.49
CA CYS A 22 16.39 -2.43 8.63
C CYS A 22 16.68 -1.68 7.31
N GLN A 23 17.40 -0.55 7.39
CA GLN A 23 17.80 0.26 6.24
C GLN A 23 18.95 -0.38 5.43
N GLY A 24 19.87 -1.09 6.07
CA GLY A 24 21.07 -1.66 5.44
C GLY A 24 20.88 -3.06 4.82
N THR A 25 19.75 -3.73 5.08
CA THR A 25 19.51 -5.09 4.59
C THR A 25 19.01 -5.07 3.14
N LYS A 26 19.93 -5.15 2.17
CA LYS A 26 19.62 -5.23 0.73
C LYS A 26 19.21 -6.62 0.25
N THR A 27 19.45 -7.67 1.05
CA THR A 27 19.21 -9.07 0.69
C THR A 27 17.77 -9.52 0.93
N PHE A 28 17.08 -8.92 1.90
CA PHE A 28 15.67 -9.16 2.19
C PHE A 28 15.02 -7.83 2.51
N SER A 29 14.54 -7.14 1.47
CA SER A 29 13.74 -5.92 1.65
C SER A 29 12.48 -6.26 2.44
N SER A 30 12.54 -6.06 3.75
CA SER A 30 11.40 -6.28 4.64
C SER A 30 10.27 -5.33 4.26
N TRP A 31 9.03 -5.76 4.40
CA TRP A 31 7.84 -4.90 4.23
C TRP A 31 7.96 -3.56 4.98
N ARG A 32 8.72 -3.54 6.08
CA ARG A 32 9.07 -2.36 6.89
C ARG A 32 9.85 -1.26 6.18
N THR A 33 10.37 -1.49 4.97
CA THR A 33 11.01 -0.43 4.17
C THR A 33 10.03 0.28 3.26
N VAL A 34 8.84 -0.28 3.08
CA VAL A 34 7.78 0.23 2.19
C VAL A 34 6.62 0.78 3.02
N THR A 35 6.26 0.08 4.09
CA THR A 35 5.13 0.44 4.96
C THR A 35 5.48 0.39 6.44
N ASP A 36 4.80 1.23 7.21
CA ASP A 36 4.90 1.27 8.68
C ASP A 36 4.20 0.08 9.35
N THR A 37 3.12 -0.43 8.76
CA THR A 37 2.34 -1.56 9.29
C THR A 37 2.22 -2.72 8.29
N PRO A 38 2.03 -3.96 8.77
CA PRO A 38 1.78 -5.11 7.90
C PRO A 38 0.42 -5.02 7.17
N GLY A 39 -0.57 -4.33 7.76
CA GLY A 39 -1.85 -4.07 7.10
C GLY A 39 -1.67 -3.22 5.84
N HIS A 40 -0.91 -2.13 5.95
CA HIS A 40 -0.53 -1.33 4.79
C HIS A 40 0.28 -2.14 3.77
N PHE A 41 1.17 -3.04 4.21
CA PHE A 41 1.89 -3.90 3.27
C PHE A 41 0.95 -4.80 2.47
N LYS A 42 -0.07 -5.37 3.12
CA LYS A 42 -1.07 -6.22 2.44
C LYS A 42 -1.81 -5.41 1.38
N ILE A 43 -2.29 -4.21 1.71
CA ILE A 43 -2.93 -3.29 0.75
C ILE A 43 -1.99 -2.96 -0.41
N TYR A 44 -0.73 -2.62 -0.12
CA TYR A 44 0.29 -2.34 -1.12
C TYR A 44 0.47 -3.53 -2.09
N THR A 45 0.59 -4.74 -1.56
CA THR A 45 0.75 -5.95 -2.40
C THR A 45 -0.48 -6.22 -3.26
N LEU A 46 -1.69 -5.97 -2.75
CA LEU A 46 -2.93 -6.14 -3.52
C LEU A 46 -3.01 -5.14 -4.67
N ILE A 47 -2.72 -3.87 -4.39
CA ILE A 47 -2.69 -2.81 -5.41
C ILE A 47 -1.65 -3.12 -6.48
N HIS A 48 -0.44 -3.52 -6.08
CA HIS A 48 0.58 -3.91 -7.05
C HIS A 48 0.17 -5.14 -7.87
N ALA A 49 -0.38 -6.16 -7.23
CA ALA A 49 -0.83 -7.36 -7.94
C ALA A 49 -1.96 -7.04 -8.93
N TYR A 50 -2.89 -6.16 -8.56
CA TYR A 50 -3.94 -5.64 -9.43
C TYR A 50 -3.34 -4.86 -10.62
N HIS A 51 -2.44 -3.91 -10.35
CA HIS A 51 -1.81 -3.09 -11.38
C HIS A 51 -0.96 -3.90 -12.38
N TYR A 52 -0.30 -4.96 -11.92
CA TYR A 52 0.45 -5.89 -12.78
C TYR A 52 -0.45 -6.96 -13.46
N GLY A 53 -1.78 -6.90 -13.29
CA GLY A 53 -2.71 -7.87 -13.85
C GLY A 53 -2.53 -9.30 -13.30
N ARG A 54 -1.95 -9.44 -12.10
CA ARG A 54 -1.79 -10.73 -11.40
C ARG A 54 -2.95 -11.07 -10.48
N LEU A 55 -3.80 -10.10 -10.19
CA LEU A 55 -4.95 -10.23 -9.32
C LEU A 55 -6.14 -9.55 -9.96
N ASP A 56 -7.25 -10.29 -10.09
CA ASP A 56 -8.49 -9.73 -10.60
C ASP A 56 -9.09 -8.73 -9.63
N ARG A 57 -9.83 -7.78 -10.19
CA ARG A 57 -10.46 -6.71 -9.41
C ARG A 57 -11.41 -7.23 -8.35
N GLU A 58 -12.19 -8.27 -8.67
CA GLU A 58 -13.14 -8.89 -7.74
C GLU A 58 -12.42 -9.51 -6.55
N GLU A 59 -11.30 -10.18 -6.80
CA GLU A 59 -10.48 -10.80 -5.77
C GLU A 59 -9.73 -9.75 -4.94
N ALA A 60 -9.19 -8.72 -5.59
CA ALA A 60 -8.60 -7.57 -4.92
C ALA A 60 -9.62 -6.86 -4.02
N ALA A 61 -10.84 -6.63 -4.50
CA ALA A 61 -11.91 -6.02 -3.74
C ALA A 61 -12.33 -6.88 -2.54
N SER A 62 -12.41 -8.20 -2.71
CA SER A 62 -12.72 -9.13 -1.62
C SER A 62 -11.64 -9.07 -0.54
N GLN A 63 -10.36 -9.16 -0.93
CA GLN A 63 -9.25 -9.10 0.02
C GLN A 63 -9.10 -7.73 0.68
N LEU A 64 -9.40 -6.64 -0.03
CA LEU A 64 -9.42 -5.28 0.53
C LEU A 64 -10.53 -5.12 1.57
N LYS A 65 -11.70 -5.73 1.37
CA LYS A 65 -12.79 -5.73 2.36
C LYS A 65 -12.43 -6.49 3.64
N GLU A 66 -11.56 -7.49 3.54
CA GLU A 66 -11.00 -8.19 4.70
C GLU A 66 -9.86 -7.42 5.38
N CYS A 67 -9.32 -6.39 4.73
CA CYS A 67 -8.30 -5.53 5.33
C CYS A 67 -8.92 -4.40 6.14
N ASP A 68 -8.19 -3.92 7.15
CA ASP A 68 -8.61 -2.75 7.91
C ASP A 68 -8.39 -1.49 7.05
N LEU A 69 -9.49 -0.97 6.50
CA LEU A 69 -9.55 0.27 5.72
C LEU A 69 -10.00 1.46 6.59
N SER A 70 -10.00 1.32 7.92
CA SER A 70 -10.41 2.36 8.86
C SER A 70 -9.60 3.66 8.69
N GLY A 71 -8.39 3.56 8.16
CA GLY A 71 -7.50 4.68 7.86
C GLY A 71 -7.57 5.21 6.41
N LEU A 72 -8.56 4.83 5.60
CA LEU A 72 -8.59 5.20 4.17
C LEU A 72 -8.51 6.71 3.91
N THR A 73 -9.02 7.53 4.83
CA THR A 73 -8.93 9.01 4.76
C THR A 73 -7.52 9.54 4.95
N GLU A 74 -6.68 8.80 5.66
CA GLU A 74 -5.28 9.11 5.93
C GLU A 74 -4.36 8.54 4.85
N PHE A 75 -4.91 7.80 3.88
CA PHE A 75 -4.13 7.25 2.79
C PHE A 75 -3.75 8.33 1.79
N VAL A 76 -2.63 8.10 1.10
CA VAL A 76 -2.19 8.93 -0.01
C VAL A 76 -3.32 8.96 -1.05
N PRO A 77 -3.67 10.14 -1.60
CA PRO A 77 -4.82 10.28 -2.50
C PRO A 77 -4.77 9.34 -3.71
N GLU A 78 -3.58 9.07 -4.25
CA GLU A 78 -3.38 8.13 -5.36
C GLU A 78 -3.75 6.70 -4.97
N ILE A 79 -3.26 6.22 -3.82
CA ILE A 79 -3.56 4.89 -3.28
C ILE A 79 -5.05 4.77 -2.96
N ARG A 80 -5.62 5.81 -2.35
CA ARG A 80 -7.05 5.88 -2.04
C ARG A 80 -7.90 5.78 -3.31
N ALA A 81 -7.55 6.53 -4.35
CA ALA A 81 -8.26 6.49 -5.62
C ALA A 81 -8.26 5.08 -6.23
N ILE A 82 -7.13 4.37 -6.18
CA ILE A 82 -7.04 2.98 -6.67
C ILE A 82 -7.91 2.03 -5.82
N ILE A 83 -7.88 2.15 -4.49
CA ILE A 83 -8.73 1.32 -3.62
C ILE A 83 -10.21 1.60 -3.90
N GLU A 84 -10.59 2.86 -4.03
CA GLU A 84 -11.94 3.26 -4.40
C GLU A 84 -12.33 2.73 -5.79
N GLU A 85 -11.41 2.72 -6.76
CA GLU A 85 -11.64 2.14 -8.10
C GLU A 85 -11.86 0.62 -8.07
N ILE A 86 -11.03 -0.10 -7.29
CA ILE A 86 -11.17 -1.55 -7.12
C ILE A 86 -12.50 -1.88 -6.43
N LEU A 87 -12.91 -1.08 -5.44
CA LEU A 87 -14.14 -1.29 -4.66
C LEU A 87 -15.41 -0.79 -5.37
N ALA A 88 -15.34 0.31 -6.13
CA ALA A 88 -16.45 0.80 -6.95
C ALA A 88 -16.75 -0.21 -8.06
N ALA A 89 -18.00 -0.43 -8.46
CA ALA A 89 -18.37 -1.38 -9.53
C ALA A 89 -17.70 -1.01 -10.89
N PRO A 90 -17.65 -1.91 -11.92
CA PRO A 90 -16.78 -1.73 -13.09
C PRO A 90 -17.16 -0.47 -13.88
N SER A 91 -16.41 0.60 -13.65
CA SER A 91 -16.40 1.77 -14.52
C SER A 91 -15.04 1.82 -15.19
N ASN A 92 -14.92 0.97 -16.20
CA ASN A 92 -14.04 1.07 -17.37
C ASN A 92 -13.04 2.24 -17.33
N GLN A 93 -11.78 1.96 -17.00
CA GLN A 93 -10.67 2.86 -17.30
C GLN A 93 -9.66 2.12 -18.18
N ASN A 94 -9.88 2.27 -19.49
CA ASN A 94 -8.82 2.28 -20.48
C ASN A 94 -7.82 3.37 -20.09
N ASN A 95 -6.55 3.04 -19.86
CA ASN A 95 -5.46 3.89 -20.33
C ASN A 95 -4.14 3.11 -20.34
N SER A 96 -3.79 2.73 -21.57
CA SER A 96 -2.42 2.55 -22.01
C SER A 96 -1.80 3.94 -22.22
N ASP A 97 -0.56 4.12 -21.77
CA ASP A 97 0.46 4.89 -22.49
C ASP A 97 1.83 4.24 -22.23
#